data_AF-X2G754-F1
#
_entry.id   AF-X2G754-F1
#
_cell.length_a   1.000
_cell.length_b   1.000
_cell.length_c   1.000
_cell.angle_alpha   90.00
_cell.angle_beta   90.00
_cell.angle_gamma   90.00
#
_symmetry.space_group_name_H-M   'P 1'
#
loop_
_entity.id
_entity.type
_entity.pdbx_description
1 polymer ?
#
loop_
_entity_poly.entity_id
_entity_poly.type
_entity_poly.pdbx_seq_one_letter_code
_entity_poly.pdbx_strand_id
1 'polypeptide(L)'
;SLAAKGVYFKSDLVGGPPATREVMKKRIKDFLYGQLEGEQGLTAVLIIHTCNSPRDRVELCVETLSKYIDNIVNNPAEAKFRKIRKSNKAFKERVAALEGTEEFLEGCGFQIKPMEGPDGQMEDFWVFPEENIDFETLAAMRDTLKGAEPVTAELDRGL
;
A
#
# COMPACT_ATOMS: atom_id res chain seq x y z
N SER A 1 18.48 35.47 26.21
CA SER A 1 19.16 34.52 25.32
C SER A 1 18.12 33.95 24.38
N LEU A 2 18.24 34.21 23.07
CA LEU A 2 17.23 33.86 22.06
C LEU A 2 17.10 32.33 21.97
N ALA A 3 15.96 31.82 22.41
CA ALA A 3 15.60 30.42 22.24
C ALA A 3 15.60 30.09 20.74
N ALA A 4 16.43 29.13 20.34
CA ALA A 4 16.31 28.48 19.05
C ALA A 4 14.95 27.75 19.03
N LYS A 5 13.90 28.44 18.61
CA LYS A 5 12.57 27.85 18.40
C LYS A 5 12.72 26.85 17.24
N GLY A 6 12.82 25.57 17.58
CA GLY A 6 12.82 24.48 16.60
C GLY A 6 11.56 24.51 15.75
N VAL A 7 11.65 23.95 14.54
CA VAL A 7 10.49 23.75 13.66
C VAL A 7 9.76 22.49 14.11
N TYR A 8 8.51 22.63 14.55
CA TYR A 8 7.67 21.52 15.03
C TYR A 8 6.51 21.24 14.07
N PHE A 9 6.04 20.00 14.10
CA PHE A 9 4.98 19.51 13.23
C PHE A 9 3.89 18.80 14.05
N LYS A 10 2.66 18.84 13.53
CA LYS A 10 1.46 18.13 14.04
C LYS A 10 0.79 17.35 12.90
N SER A 11 -0.16 16.49 13.22
CA SER A 11 -0.97 15.77 12.22
C SER A 11 -2.35 15.54 12.82
N ASP A 12 -3.40 15.79 12.04
CA ASP A 12 -4.77 15.60 12.52
C ASP A 12 -5.12 14.13 12.70
N LEU A 13 -4.36 13.22 12.07
CA LEU A 13 -4.53 11.78 12.19
C LEU A 13 -3.97 11.22 13.51
N VAL A 14 -2.90 11.84 14.05
CA VAL A 14 -2.24 11.35 15.26
C VAL A 14 -2.19 12.43 16.34
N GLY A 15 -2.78 12.12 17.49
CA GLY A 15 -2.74 13.01 18.65
C GLY A 15 -1.33 13.20 19.23
N GLY A 16 -1.23 14.11 20.20
CA GLY A 16 0.00 14.38 20.95
C GLY A 16 0.63 15.74 20.63
N PRO A 17 1.69 16.12 21.37
CA PRO A 17 2.30 17.43 21.23
C PRO A 17 3.08 17.56 19.91
N PRO A 18 3.20 18.78 19.35
CA PRO A 18 4.04 19.04 18.19
C PRO A 18 5.46 18.51 18.37
N ALA A 19 6.02 17.87 17.33
CA ALA A 19 7.32 17.20 17.39
C ALA A 19 8.14 17.41 16.12
N THR A 20 9.38 16.92 16.09
CA THR A 20 10.19 16.94 14.87
C THR A 20 9.51 16.14 13.76
N ARG A 21 9.86 16.44 12.50
CA ARG A 21 9.32 15.73 11.33
C ARG A 21 9.51 14.21 11.43
N GLU A 22 10.66 13.75 11.90
CA GLU A 22 10.96 12.32 12.03
C GLU A 22 10.09 11.65 13.09
N VAL A 23 9.90 12.29 14.24
CA VAL A 23 9.02 11.79 15.30
C VAL A 23 7.57 11.75 14.82
N MET A 24 7.12 12.78 14.11
CA MET A 24 5.76 12.79 13.54
C MET A 24 5.57 11.71 12.49
N LYS A 25 6.54 11.51 11.58
CA LYS A 25 6.51 10.39 10.62
C LYS A 25 6.39 9.04 11.32
N LYS A 26 7.17 8.83 12.40
CA LYS A 26 7.10 7.60 13.18
C LYS A 26 5.72 7.42 13.83
N ARG A 27 5.16 8.47 14.45
CA ARG A 27 3.83 8.41 15.07
C ARG A 27 2.73 8.08 14.06
N ILE A 28 2.75 8.74 12.89
CA ILE A 28 1.82 8.45 11.80
C ILE A 28 1.95 7.00 11.37
N LYS A 29 3.18 6.52 11.14
CA LYS A 29 3.43 5.13 10.76
C LYS A 29 2.92 4.15 11.83
N ASP A 30 3.28 4.34 13.10
CA ASP A 30 2.85 3.50 14.21
C ASP A 30 1.31 3.45 14.30
N PHE A 31 0.64 4.60 14.12
CA PHE A 31 -0.82 4.69 14.10
C PHE A 31 -1.43 3.89 12.95
N LEU A 32 -0.94 4.09 11.72
CA LEU A 32 -1.43 3.37 10.54
C LEU A 32 -1.28 1.86 10.71
N TYR A 33 -0.12 1.38 11.15
CA TYR A 33 0.08 -0.05 11.40
C TYR A 33 -0.81 -0.59 12.54
N GLY A 34 -1.12 0.22 13.55
CA GLY A 34 -2.08 -0.14 14.58
C GLY A 34 -3.54 -0.23 14.10
N GLN A 35 -3.89 0.33 12.93
CA GLN A 35 -5.23 0.22 12.34
C GLN A 35 -5.39 -0.98 11.38
N LEU A 36 -4.29 -1.63 10.97
CA LEU A 36 -4.33 -2.77 10.05
C LEU A 36 -5.13 -3.96 10.59
N GLU A 37 -5.23 -4.12 11.92
CA GLU A 37 -5.97 -5.22 12.56
C GLU A 37 -7.49 -5.17 12.31
N GLY A 38 -8.05 -4.04 11.84
CA GLY A 38 -9.49 -3.88 11.59
C GLY A 38 -9.88 -3.64 10.13
N GLU A 39 -9.11 -2.83 9.39
CA GLU A 39 -9.42 -2.40 8.01
C GLU A 39 -8.20 -2.54 7.09
N GLN A 40 -7.79 -3.79 6.87
CA GLN A 40 -6.50 -4.11 6.25
C GLN A 40 -6.27 -3.44 4.87
N GLY A 41 -7.28 -3.43 4.00
CA GLY A 41 -7.15 -2.88 2.63
C GLY A 41 -7.00 -1.36 2.57
N LEU A 42 -7.90 -0.61 3.22
CA LEU A 42 -7.87 0.87 3.18
C LEU A 42 -6.69 1.44 3.95
N THR A 43 -6.35 0.83 5.09
CA THR A 43 -5.17 1.22 5.87
C THR A 43 -3.89 0.97 5.08
N ALA A 44 -3.81 -0.14 4.34
CA ALA A 44 -2.68 -0.44 3.48
C ALA A 44 -2.48 0.61 2.36
N VAL A 45 -3.56 1.15 1.78
CA VAL A 45 -3.48 2.26 0.82
C VAL A 45 -2.77 3.47 1.44
N LEU A 46 -3.15 3.85 2.67
CA LEU A 46 -2.51 4.96 3.37
C LEU A 46 -1.03 4.68 3.69
N ILE A 47 -0.69 3.44 4.08
CA ILE A 47 0.70 3.04 4.32
C ILE A 47 1.52 3.15 3.03
N ILE A 48 1.00 2.65 1.89
CA ILE A 48 1.68 2.73 0.59
C ILE A 48 2.04 4.19 0.27
N HIS A 49 1.10 5.11 0.43
CA HIS A 49 1.32 6.52 0.10
C HIS A 49 2.19 7.26 1.14
N THR A 50 2.03 6.94 2.42
CA THR A 50 2.61 7.73 3.52
C THR A 50 4.01 7.27 3.91
N CYS A 51 4.26 5.97 3.91
CA CYS A 51 5.48 5.38 4.47
C CYS A 51 6.59 5.16 3.43
N ASN A 52 6.27 5.29 2.14
CA ASN A 52 7.21 5.02 1.06
C ASN A 52 7.74 6.30 0.40
N SER A 53 8.99 6.23 -0.08
CA SER A 53 9.64 7.31 -0.84
C SER A 53 10.76 6.73 -1.72
N PRO A 54 11.23 7.43 -2.76
CA PRO A 54 10.68 8.68 -3.33
C PRO A 54 9.30 8.52 -3.99
N ARG A 55 8.65 9.64 -4.30
CA ARG A 55 7.23 9.66 -4.72
C ARG A 55 6.99 8.97 -6.08
N ASP A 56 7.94 9.08 -7.00
CA ASP A 56 7.94 8.38 -8.29
C ASP A 56 7.93 6.85 -8.13
N ARG A 57 8.63 6.31 -7.12
CA ARG A 57 8.54 4.87 -6.80
C ARG A 57 7.16 4.47 -6.30
N VAL A 58 6.51 5.33 -5.52
CA VAL A 58 5.13 5.09 -5.05
C VAL A 58 4.15 5.11 -6.22
N GLU A 59 4.27 6.07 -7.12
CA GLU A 59 3.44 6.16 -8.33
C GLU A 59 3.59 4.92 -9.22
N LEU A 60 4.83 4.45 -9.43
CA LEU A 60 5.09 3.23 -10.19
C LEU A 60 4.51 1.98 -9.53
N CYS A 61 4.51 1.92 -8.20
CA CYS A 61 3.87 0.85 -7.43
C CYS A 61 2.35 0.87 -7.63
N VAL A 62 1.72 2.05 -7.44
CA VAL A 62 0.29 2.27 -7.62
C VAL A 62 -0.15 1.91 -9.03
N GLU A 63 0.61 2.30 -10.05
CA GLU A 63 0.36 1.93 -11.45
C GLU A 63 0.41 0.41 -11.64
N THR A 64 1.42 -0.25 -11.07
CA THR A 64 1.61 -1.69 -11.22
C THR A 64 0.49 -2.48 -10.53
N LEU A 65 0.13 -2.13 -9.29
CA LEU A 65 -0.99 -2.73 -8.56
C LEU A 65 -2.32 -2.50 -9.27
N SER A 66 -2.56 -1.27 -9.73
CA SER A 66 -3.76 -0.92 -10.50
C SER A 66 -3.88 -1.76 -11.76
N LYS A 67 -2.77 -1.99 -12.46
CA LYS A 67 -2.75 -2.83 -13.67
C LYS A 67 -3.07 -4.29 -13.38
N TYR A 68 -2.63 -4.85 -12.25
CA TYR A 68 -3.03 -6.21 -11.87
C TYR A 68 -4.55 -6.30 -11.67
N ILE A 69 -5.12 -5.34 -10.95
CA ILE A 69 -6.57 -5.27 -10.73
C ILE A 69 -7.32 -5.04 -12.05
N ASP A 70 -6.88 -4.09 -12.88
CA ASP A 70 -7.49 -3.78 -14.18
C ASP A 70 -7.50 -5.00 -15.11
N ASN A 71 -6.44 -5.80 -15.12
CA ASN A 71 -6.39 -7.02 -15.92
C ASN A 71 -7.46 -8.04 -15.47
N ILE A 72 -7.63 -8.21 -14.16
CA ILE A 72 -8.63 -9.12 -13.58
C ILE A 72 -10.06 -8.62 -13.86
N VAL A 73 -10.33 -7.34 -13.59
CA VAL A 73 -11.67 -6.74 -13.77
C VAL A 73 -12.09 -6.75 -15.24
N ASN A 74 -11.18 -6.42 -16.16
CA ASN A 74 -11.52 -6.34 -17.59
C ASN A 74 -11.55 -7.71 -18.28
N ASN A 75 -10.84 -8.71 -17.75
CA ASN A 75 -10.72 -10.04 -18.36
C ASN A 75 -10.82 -11.15 -17.29
N PRO A 76 -11.97 -11.28 -16.61
CA PRO A 76 -12.08 -12.15 -15.43
C PRO A 76 -11.91 -13.64 -15.74
N ALA A 77 -12.16 -14.09 -16.97
CA ALA A 77 -11.96 -15.48 -17.38
C ALA A 77 -10.50 -15.85 -17.69
N GLU A 78 -9.59 -14.87 -17.77
CA GLU A 78 -8.19 -15.09 -18.13
C GLU A 78 -7.36 -15.45 -16.89
N ALA A 79 -7.15 -16.75 -16.70
CA ALA A 79 -6.48 -17.31 -15.52
C ALA A 79 -5.08 -16.75 -15.27
N LYS A 80 -4.34 -16.32 -16.31
CA LYS A 80 -2.99 -15.76 -16.13
C LYS A 80 -2.99 -14.40 -15.41
N PHE A 81 -4.08 -13.63 -15.51
CA PHE A 81 -4.18 -12.32 -14.86
C PHE A 81 -4.45 -12.39 -13.37
N ARG A 82 -4.92 -13.54 -12.89
CA ARG A 82 -5.21 -13.81 -11.47
C ARG A 82 -3.97 -14.24 -10.68
N LYS A 83 -2.79 -14.29 -11.31
CA LYS A 83 -1.57 -14.84 -10.73
C LYS A 83 -0.43 -13.84 -10.84
N ILE A 84 0.25 -13.56 -9.73
CA ILE A 84 1.46 -12.73 -9.68
C ILE A 84 2.56 -13.56 -9.05
N ARG A 85 3.56 -13.92 -9.87
CA ARG A 85 4.74 -14.67 -9.43
C ARG A 85 5.57 -13.83 -8.46
N LYS A 86 5.79 -14.27 -7.21
CA LYS A 86 6.56 -13.46 -6.22
C LYS A 86 8.01 -13.21 -6.66
N SER A 87 8.60 -14.10 -7.46
CA SER A 87 9.96 -13.91 -8.00
C SER A 87 10.04 -12.98 -9.22
N ASN A 88 8.90 -12.56 -9.80
CA ASN A 88 8.87 -11.68 -10.97
C ASN A 88 9.62 -10.37 -10.68
N LYS A 89 10.55 -9.99 -11.57
CA LYS A 89 11.41 -8.82 -11.36
C LYS A 89 10.61 -7.52 -11.18
N ALA A 90 9.60 -7.29 -12.02
CA ALA A 90 8.78 -6.08 -11.93
C ALA A 90 7.98 -6.06 -10.62
N PHE A 91 7.41 -7.19 -10.21
CA PHE A 91 6.73 -7.30 -8.91
C PHE A 91 7.68 -7.00 -7.75
N LYS A 92 8.86 -7.63 -7.71
CA LYS A 92 9.84 -7.41 -6.63
C LYS A 92 10.31 -5.97 -6.53
N GLU A 93 10.65 -5.35 -7.67
CA GLU A 93 11.25 -4.01 -7.68
C GLU A 93 10.23 -2.89 -7.45
N ARG A 94 9.00 -3.07 -7.95
CA ARG A 94 7.97 -2.03 -7.96
C ARG A 94 6.93 -2.17 -6.86
N VAL A 95 6.65 -3.39 -6.44
CA VAL A 95 5.58 -3.69 -5.47
C VAL A 95 6.16 -4.20 -4.17
N ALA A 96 6.77 -5.40 -4.16
CA ALA A 96 7.22 -6.05 -2.92
C ALA A 96 8.29 -5.28 -2.13
N ALA A 97 8.97 -4.32 -2.78
CA ALA A 97 9.95 -3.46 -2.12
C ALA A 97 9.34 -2.30 -1.32
N LEU A 98 8.01 -2.12 -1.34
CA LEU A 98 7.31 -1.03 -0.67
C LEU A 98 6.41 -1.55 0.46
N GLU A 99 6.35 -0.78 1.54
CA GLU A 99 5.51 -1.03 2.71
C GLU A 99 4.02 -0.97 2.37
N GLY A 100 3.21 -1.84 3.00
CA GLY A 100 1.76 -1.88 2.84
C GLY A 100 1.28 -2.65 1.60
N THR A 101 2.18 -3.12 0.73
CA THR A 101 1.78 -3.74 -0.54
C THR A 101 1.26 -5.16 -0.40
N GLU A 102 1.77 -5.94 0.56
CA GLU A 102 1.25 -7.29 0.83
C GLU A 102 -0.12 -7.20 1.50
N GLU A 103 -0.28 -6.31 2.48
CA GLU A 103 -1.55 -6.07 3.18
C GLU A 103 -2.62 -5.53 2.23
N PHE A 104 -2.23 -4.72 1.23
CA PHE A 104 -3.14 -4.27 0.18
C PHE A 104 -3.61 -5.42 -0.70
N LEU A 105 -2.70 -6.32 -1.11
CA LEU A 105 -3.05 -7.50 -1.92
C LEU A 105 -3.97 -8.45 -1.13
N GLU A 106 -3.68 -8.71 0.13
CA GLU A 106 -4.53 -9.49 1.02
C GLU A 106 -5.91 -8.84 1.21
N GLY A 107 -5.95 -7.52 1.45
CA GLY A 107 -7.18 -6.75 1.57
C GLY A 107 -8.00 -6.69 0.27
N CYS A 108 -7.35 -6.86 -0.89
CA CYS A 108 -8.03 -7.08 -2.17
C CYS A 108 -8.55 -8.51 -2.33
N GLY A 109 -8.12 -9.47 -1.50
CA GLY A 109 -8.51 -10.89 -1.58
C GLY A 109 -7.50 -11.80 -2.28
N PHE A 110 -6.29 -11.32 -2.58
CA PHE A 110 -5.22 -12.21 -3.05
C PHE A 110 -4.73 -13.13 -1.91
N GLN A 111 -4.33 -14.33 -2.27
CA GLN A 111 -3.80 -15.34 -1.34
C GLN A 111 -2.46 -15.87 -1.85
N ILE A 112 -1.56 -16.20 -0.93
CA ILE A 112 -0.31 -16.88 -1.30
C ILE A 112 -0.58 -18.36 -1.55
N LYS A 113 -0.15 -18.87 -2.70
CA LYS A 113 -0.22 -20.30 -3.03
C LYS A 113 1.09 -20.78 -3.68
N PRO A 114 1.61 -21.95 -3.29
CA PRO A 114 2.73 -22.57 -3.99
C PRO A 114 2.26 -23.12 -5.34
N MET A 115 2.95 -22.78 -6.41
CA MET A 115 2.65 -23.23 -7.77
C MET A 115 3.92 -23.51 -8.56
N GLU A 116 3.80 -24.32 -9.62
CA GLU A 116 4.89 -24.54 -10.55
C GLU A 116 5.14 -23.29 -11.40
N GLY A 117 6.38 -22.78 -11.36
CA GLY A 117 6.85 -21.67 -12.17
C GLY A 117 7.15 -22.09 -13.62
N PRO A 118 7.45 -21.13 -14.51
CA PRO A 118 7.80 -21.40 -15.91
C PRO A 118 9.00 -22.32 -16.12
N ASP A 119 9.87 -22.45 -15.12
CA ASP A 119 11.06 -23.30 -15.09
C ASP A 119 10.82 -24.67 -14.43
N GLY A 120 9.56 -25.00 -14.12
CA GLY A 120 9.18 -26.27 -13.49
C GLY A 120 9.45 -26.34 -11.98
N GLN A 121 9.98 -25.26 -11.40
CA GLN A 121 10.27 -25.18 -9.97
C GLN A 121 9.07 -24.63 -9.20
N MET A 122 8.82 -25.16 -8.00
CA MET A 122 7.78 -24.66 -7.12
C MET A 122 8.19 -23.33 -6.49
N GLU A 123 7.28 -22.36 -6.48
CA GLU A 123 7.44 -21.09 -5.78
C GLU A 123 6.10 -20.50 -5.36
N ASP A 124 6.13 -19.44 -4.56
CA ASP A 124 4.94 -18.74 -4.14
C ASP A 124 4.43 -17.73 -5.18
N PHE A 125 3.12 -17.73 -5.35
CA PHE A 125 2.37 -16.76 -6.15
C PHE A 125 1.34 -16.06 -5.27
N TRP A 126 1.09 -14.78 -5.55
CA TRP A 126 -0.19 -14.17 -5.20
C TRP A 126 -1.24 -14.64 -6.20
N VAL A 127 -2.34 -15.17 -5.70
CA VAL A 127 -3.43 -15.73 -6.49
C VAL A 127 -4.75 -15.10 -6.07
N PHE A 128 -5.47 -14.54 -7.04
CA PHE A 128 -6.81 -14.00 -6.85
C PHE A 128 -7.86 -15.10 -7.12
N PRO A 129 -8.83 -15.34 -6.21
CA PRO A 129 -9.77 -16.46 -6.30
C PRO A 129 -10.70 -16.33 -7.51
N GLU A 130 -11.15 -17.47 -8.05
CA GLU A 130 -12.08 -17.53 -9.20
C GLU A 130 -13.57 -17.43 -8.79
N GLU A 131 -13.87 -17.65 -7.53
CA GLU A 131 -15.24 -17.73 -6.98
C GLU A 131 -15.50 -16.61 -5.97
N ASN A 132 -16.78 -16.26 -5.79
CA ASN A 132 -17.26 -15.26 -4.82
C ASN A 132 -16.57 -13.89 -4.95
N ILE A 133 -16.31 -13.48 -6.19
CA ILE A 133 -15.59 -12.24 -6.49
C ILE A 133 -16.56 -11.07 -6.51
N ASP A 134 -16.27 -10.07 -5.69
CA ASP A 134 -16.86 -8.75 -5.80
C ASP A 134 -15.93 -7.84 -6.65
N PHE A 135 -16.19 -7.80 -7.95
CA PHE A 135 -15.42 -6.96 -8.87
C PHE A 135 -15.66 -5.47 -8.66
N GLU A 136 -16.81 -5.07 -8.11
CA GLU A 136 -17.13 -3.67 -7.82
C GLU A 136 -16.28 -3.19 -6.64
N THR A 137 -16.23 -3.97 -5.56
CA THR A 137 -15.34 -3.69 -4.42
C THR A 137 -13.87 -3.68 -4.84
N LEU A 138 -13.43 -4.64 -5.67
CA LEU A 138 -12.05 -4.67 -6.18
C LEU A 138 -11.72 -3.43 -7.03
N ALA A 139 -12.65 -3.00 -7.89
CA ALA A 139 -12.53 -1.78 -8.67
C ALA A 139 -12.47 -0.52 -7.78
N ALA A 140 -13.33 -0.43 -6.76
CA ALA A 140 -13.34 0.68 -5.81
C ALA A 140 -12.05 0.75 -4.99
N MET A 141 -11.46 -0.40 -4.63
CA MET A 141 -10.18 -0.46 -3.91
C MET A 141 -9.03 0.08 -4.77
N ARG A 142 -8.99 -0.27 -6.06
CA ARG A 142 -8.05 0.32 -7.03
C ARG A 142 -8.24 1.83 -7.14
N ASP A 143 -9.47 2.31 -7.25
CA ASP A 143 -9.75 3.73 -7.44
C ASP A 143 -9.37 4.52 -6.18
N THR A 144 -9.59 3.94 -5.00
CA THR A 144 -9.09 4.44 -3.71
C THR A 144 -7.56 4.51 -3.69
N LEU A 145 -6.86 3.46 -4.11
CA LEU A 145 -5.40 3.45 -4.22
C LEU A 145 -4.89 4.56 -5.14
N LYS A 146 -5.55 4.80 -6.29
CA LYS A 146 -5.17 5.86 -7.23
C LYS A 146 -5.41 7.26 -6.66
N GLY A 147 -6.52 7.45 -5.94
CA GLY A 147 -6.97 8.75 -5.43
C GLY A 147 -6.39 9.15 -4.07
N ALA A 148 -5.73 8.25 -3.36
CA ALA A 148 -5.24 8.52 -2.02
C ALA A 148 -4.08 9.52 -1.97
N GLU A 149 -4.10 10.38 -0.95
CA GLU A 149 -3.01 11.30 -0.64
C GLU A 149 -2.25 10.82 0.61
N PRO A 150 -0.93 11.06 0.67
CA PRO A 150 -0.14 10.70 1.85
C PRO A 150 -0.56 11.54 3.07
N VAL A 151 -0.56 10.92 4.25
CA VAL A 151 -0.73 11.65 5.50
C VAL A 151 0.54 12.46 5.77
N THR A 152 0.40 13.78 5.89
CA THR A 152 1.56 14.66 6.10
C THR A 152 1.62 15.18 7.53
N ALA A 153 2.85 15.44 7.97
CA ALA A 153 3.10 16.23 9.16
C ALA A 153 3.06 17.72 8.77
N GLU A 154 2.14 18.46 9.33
CA GLU A 154 1.93 19.88 9.05
C GLU A 154 2.73 20.75 10.00
N LEU A 155 3.22 21.89 9.51
CA LEU A 155 3.97 22.84 10.33
C LEU A 155 3.07 23.40 11.43
N ASP A 156 3.49 23.23 12.69
CA ASP A 156 2.82 23.91 13.78
C ASP A 156 3.26 25.38 13.82
N ARG A 157 2.32 26.28 13.52
CA ARG A 157 2.59 27.73 13.47
C ARG A 157 2.42 28.42 14.83
N GLY A 158 1.97 27.71 15.87
CA GLY A 158 1.77 28.26 17.21
C GLY A 158 0.87 29.49 17.21
N LEU A 159 -0.45 29.30 17.23
CA LEU A 159 -1.38 30.37 17.61
C LEU A 159 -1.41 30.50 19.13
#